data_AF-W6LCU4-F1
#
_entry.id   AF-W6LCU4-F1
#
_cell.length_a   1.000
_cell.length_b   1.000
_cell.length_c   1.000
_cell.angle_alpha   90.00
_cell.angle_beta   90.00
_cell.angle_gamma   90.00
#
_symmetry.space_group_name_H-M   'P 1'
#
loop_
_entity.id
_entity.type
_entity.pdbx_description
1 polymer ?
#
loop_
_entity_poly.entity_id
_entity_poly.type
_entity_poly.pdbx_seq_one_letter_code
_entity_poly.pdbx_strand_id
1 'polypeptide(L)'
;MNPYTQISVALLMIAVNLYWIAALFIIFLRANEPHFQVLSQYSGRLTSVASYASGAKKTEKKFCLTTVDVPVQGRARGDASAAQATPCKASNNAMQHVGLMVNWVRDSALGRVWVGRRNSFCIFYLSGIFTCAGLWTAAFMCSTPSSLTKSNPAAPLRIEASLPLLAFSIHVLVRLVECLILQEFRDQKEDRMLLFATLAGSSFYIFVPLSSNGLLIYFISLWSYEAPPGRTSKDLQSDIFLHFSTADPFEFYISSRLAQLLMWSLFITHILVQLLQVLHHRILSELRRSSPSLSKGDLSPIVFSAIDQFSTIDSNILPSDHKDTFREIKDKTNSGCQQIFQGLCGSKKGDFSVAVFRTGKSPNLLIKSGVSDHRVWTYRFPQRLLFPYVQEPHYSCEIVMYVINLMEMLVLFLSLFPRRMSLHTSGKSTYIPIVPREPFCPLFSVEHIAWMQLSAALLVGLFTLCNLAITSSEHQMFWLYLNSTRKFVRCAINQLRDAKQQTPRQDTLSCDKSSKTVEKFTQNEAVPKWRLFTFIY
;
A
#
# COMPACT_ATOMS: atom_id res chain seq x y z
N MET A 1 13.87 -7.48 37.53
CA MET A 1 14.54 -7.98 36.31
C MET A 1 16.05 -7.68 36.34
N ASN A 2 16.88 -8.51 35.70
CA ASN A 2 18.31 -8.19 35.52
C ASN A 2 18.44 -6.94 34.61
N PRO A 3 19.24 -5.91 34.99
CA PRO A 3 19.44 -4.71 34.17
C PRO A 3 19.84 -4.99 32.71
N TYR A 4 20.56 -6.08 32.45
CA TYR A 4 20.93 -6.45 31.08
C TYR A 4 19.71 -6.75 30.21
N THR A 5 18.70 -7.44 30.75
CA THR A 5 17.48 -7.75 30.00
C THR A 5 16.70 -6.48 29.65
N GLN A 6 16.68 -5.48 30.55
CA GLN A 6 15.96 -4.22 30.31
C GLN A 6 16.63 -3.43 29.19
N ILE A 7 17.97 -3.37 29.22
CA ILE A 7 18.76 -2.74 28.16
C ILE A 7 18.54 -3.46 26.83
N SER A 8 18.58 -4.79 26.80
CA SER A 8 18.33 -5.58 25.58
C SER A 8 16.94 -5.30 24.99
N VAL A 9 15.89 -5.25 25.83
CA VAL A 9 14.53 -4.94 25.37
C VAL A 9 14.45 -3.51 24.85
N ALA A 10 15.04 -2.53 25.55
CA ALA A 10 15.06 -1.14 25.09
C ALA A 10 15.78 -1.00 23.73
N LEU A 11 16.95 -1.63 23.56
CA LEU A 11 17.68 -1.65 22.30
C LEU A 11 16.88 -2.31 21.16
N LEU A 12 16.17 -3.41 21.47
CA LEU A 12 15.28 -4.05 20.50
C LEU A 12 14.16 -3.08 20.07
N MET A 13 13.52 -2.37 21.01
CA MET A 13 12.46 -1.41 20.71
C MET A 13 12.95 -0.22 19.88
N ILE A 14 14.16 0.27 20.16
CA ILE A 14 14.81 1.32 19.34
C ILE A 14 15.03 0.79 17.93
N ALA A 15 15.59 -0.41 17.77
CA ALA A 15 15.83 -1.01 16.47
C ALA A 15 14.54 -1.21 15.67
N VAL A 16 13.47 -1.67 16.31
CA VAL A 16 12.14 -1.84 15.69
C VAL A 16 11.56 -0.50 15.23
N ASN A 17 11.64 0.56 16.05
CA ASN A 17 11.15 1.89 15.65
C ASN A 17 11.98 2.49 14.52
N LEU A 18 13.31 2.39 14.58
CA LEU A 18 14.21 2.84 13.51
C LEU A 18 13.93 2.10 12.19
N TYR A 19 13.64 0.80 12.25
CA TYR A 19 13.22 0.03 11.08
C TYR A 19 11.99 0.65 10.42
N TRP A 20 10.95 0.97 11.20
CA TRP A 20 9.73 1.54 10.62
C TRP A 20 9.90 2.95 10.09
N ILE A 21 10.71 3.78 10.75
CA ILE A 21 11.07 5.11 10.24
C ILE A 21 11.76 4.97 8.88
N ALA A 22 12.73 4.05 8.78
CA ALA A 22 13.39 3.75 7.51
C ALA A 22 12.42 3.18 6.46
N ALA A 23 11.46 2.33 6.86
CA ALA A 23 10.46 1.76 5.97
C ALA A 23 9.49 2.84 5.42
N LEU A 24 9.06 3.78 6.26
CA LEU A 24 8.27 4.94 5.83
C LEU A 24 9.06 5.86 4.90
N PHE A 25 10.35 6.06 5.16
CA PHE A 25 11.23 6.78 4.26
C PHE A 25 11.33 6.08 2.89
N ILE A 26 11.45 4.75 2.86
CA ILE A 26 11.43 3.96 1.62
C ILE A 26 10.10 4.13 0.87
N ILE A 27 8.95 4.16 1.56
CA ILE A 27 7.65 4.46 0.95
C ILE A 27 7.63 5.87 0.37
N PHE A 28 8.16 6.87 1.09
CA PHE A 28 8.27 8.23 0.61
C PHE A 28 9.11 8.30 -0.68
N LEU A 29 10.23 7.56 -0.74
CA LEU A 29 11.03 7.42 -1.96
C LEU A 29 10.25 6.75 -3.09
N ARG A 30 9.45 5.71 -2.79
CA ARG A 30 8.59 5.06 -3.80
C ARG A 30 7.55 6.01 -4.39
N ALA A 31 6.99 6.91 -3.57
CA ALA A 31 6.01 7.88 -4.03
C ALA A 31 6.62 8.99 -4.90
N ASN A 32 7.83 9.47 -4.54
CA ASN A 32 8.38 10.70 -5.10
C ASN A 32 9.48 10.49 -6.14
N GLU A 33 10.23 9.38 -6.09
CA GLU A 33 11.41 9.15 -6.92
C GLU A 33 11.14 8.12 -8.04
N PRO A 34 11.04 8.55 -9.32
CA PRO A 34 10.68 7.66 -10.43
C PRO A 34 11.65 6.50 -10.62
N HIS A 35 12.94 6.74 -10.36
CA HIS A 35 14.00 5.72 -10.46
C HIS A 35 13.86 4.65 -9.39
N PHE A 36 13.37 5.01 -8.20
CA PHE A 36 13.09 4.08 -7.12
C PHE A 36 11.77 3.33 -7.33
N GLN A 37 10.79 3.95 -7.99
CA GLN A 37 9.55 3.27 -8.37
C GLN A 37 9.82 2.03 -9.23
N VAL A 38 10.79 2.09 -10.16
CA VAL A 38 11.19 0.92 -10.96
C VAL A 38 11.80 -0.20 -10.11
N LEU A 39 12.61 0.15 -9.09
CA LEU A 39 13.25 -0.82 -8.20
C LEU A 39 12.24 -1.46 -7.21
N SER A 40 11.25 -0.68 -6.78
CA SER A 40 10.24 -1.07 -5.79
C SER A 40 8.95 -1.63 -6.42
N GLN A 41 8.92 -1.80 -7.75
CA GLN A 41 7.78 -2.39 -8.44
C GLN A 41 7.59 -3.86 -8.05
N TYR A 42 6.60 -4.11 -7.20
CA TYR A 42 6.12 -5.46 -6.84
C TYR A 42 5.36 -6.16 -7.98
N SER A 43 5.16 -5.48 -9.11
CA SER A 43 4.45 -6.04 -10.25
C SER A 43 5.47 -6.34 -11.35
N GLY A 44 5.57 -7.60 -11.79
CA GLY A 44 6.40 -8.01 -12.94
C GLY A 44 6.02 -7.37 -14.29
N ARG A 45 5.31 -6.23 -14.28
CA ARG A 45 4.91 -5.43 -15.45
C ARG A 45 6.07 -4.52 -15.86
N LEU A 46 7.21 -5.13 -16.14
CA LEU A 46 8.53 -4.49 -16.24
C LEU A 46 8.74 -3.52 -17.41
N THR A 47 7.86 -3.47 -18.41
CA THR A 47 8.23 -2.86 -19.70
C THR A 47 7.36 -1.69 -20.14
N SER A 48 6.32 -1.37 -19.38
CA SER A 48 5.17 -0.67 -19.95
C SER A 48 4.79 0.55 -19.10
N VAL A 49 4.77 0.47 -17.77
CA VAL A 49 4.34 1.60 -16.93
C VAL A 49 5.33 2.77 -16.89
N ALA A 50 6.65 2.50 -16.91
CA ALA A 50 7.66 3.56 -16.90
C ALA A 50 7.65 4.40 -18.19
N SER A 51 7.33 3.79 -19.34
CA SER A 51 7.13 4.52 -20.59
C SER A 51 5.82 5.32 -20.56
N TYR A 52 4.77 4.82 -19.88
CA TYR A 52 3.49 5.52 -19.73
C TYR A 52 3.55 6.73 -18.81
N ALA A 53 4.19 6.62 -17.64
CA ALA A 53 4.31 7.72 -16.69
C ALA A 53 5.15 8.89 -17.25
N SER A 54 6.20 8.55 -18.02
CA SER A 54 7.02 9.52 -18.75
C SER A 54 6.20 10.29 -19.81
N GLY A 55 5.32 9.60 -20.54
CA GLY A 55 4.43 10.21 -21.52
C GLY A 55 3.37 11.14 -20.90
N ALA A 56 2.75 10.72 -19.79
CA ALA A 56 1.70 11.48 -19.12
C ALA A 56 2.24 12.78 -18.49
N LYS A 57 3.34 12.71 -17.72
CA LYS A 57 3.95 13.89 -17.06
C LYS A 57 4.41 14.95 -18.06
N LYS A 58 4.88 14.54 -19.24
CA LYS A 58 5.32 15.49 -20.29
C LYS A 58 4.14 16.24 -20.90
N THR A 59 2.96 15.62 -20.94
CA THR A 59 1.72 16.22 -21.44
C THR A 59 1.12 17.17 -20.40
N GLU A 60 1.15 16.80 -19.12
CA GLU A 60 0.62 17.61 -18.01
C GLU A 60 1.45 18.87 -17.73
N LYS A 61 2.80 18.77 -17.77
CA LYS A 61 3.68 19.96 -17.68
C LYS A 61 3.47 20.95 -18.83
N LYS A 62 3.12 20.45 -20.03
CA LYS A 62 2.79 21.30 -21.17
C LYS A 62 1.43 21.97 -20.97
N PHE A 63 0.47 21.28 -20.37
CA PHE A 63 -0.87 21.81 -20.07
C PHE A 63 -0.84 22.93 -19.03
N CYS A 64 0.00 22.80 -18.00
CA CYS A 64 0.16 23.82 -16.95
C CYS A 64 0.92 25.07 -17.42
N LEU A 65 1.79 24.95 -18.43
CA LEU A 65 2.51 26.11 -18.99
C LEU A 65 1.71 26.89 -20.05
N THR A 66 0.61 26.35 -20.58
CA THR A 66 -0.11 26.97 -21.72
C THR A 66 -1.44 27.62 -21.31
N THR A 67 -1.72 27.76 -20.01
CA THR A 67 -3.03 28.22 -19.52
C THR A 67 -3.13 29.69 -19.12
N VAL A 68 -2.07 30.51 -19.17
CA VAL A 68 -2.21 31.96 -18.91
C VAL A 68 -1.21 32.77 -19.73
N ASP A 69 -1.64 33.25 -20.88
CA ASP A 69 -1.27 34.56 -21.43
C ASP A 69 -2.51 35.10 -22.16
N VAL A 70 -3.61 35.28 -21.41
CA VAL A 70 -4.65 36.21 -21.82
C VAL A 70 -4.17 37.57 -21.35
N PRO A 71 -3.85 38.53 -22.24
CA PRO A 71 -3.43 39.86 -21.86
C PRO A 71 -4.63 40.58 -21.25
N VAL A 72 -4.78 40.49 -19.92
CA VAL A 72 -5.66 41.38 -19.16
C VAL A 72 -4.89 42.68 -18.98
N GLN A 73 -5.08 43.56 -19.96
CA GLN A 73 -4.56 44.92 -19.98
C GLN A 73 -5.29 45.73 -18.90
N GLY A 74 -4.77 45.73 -17.66
CA GLY A 74 -5.47 46.31 -16.51
C GLY A 74 -4.61 46.52 -15.27
N ARG A 75 -3.55 47.31 -15.40
CA ARG A 75 -3.03 48.27 -14.41
C ARG A 75 -3.42 48.06 -12.93
N ALA A 76 -2.60 47.31 -12.18
CA ALA A 76 -2.33 47.58 -10.76
C ALA A 76 -0.97 46.95 -10.38
N ARG A 77 0.01 47.83 -10.19
CA ARG A 77 1.39 47.53 -9.81
C ARG A 77 1.41 47.25 -8.30
N GLY A 78 1.28 45.98 -7.93
CA GLY A 78 1.50 45.50 -6.57
C GLY A 78 2.64 44.50 -6.59
N ASP A 79 3.77 44.87 -5.99
CA ASP A 79 4.99 44.09 -5.89
C ASP A 79 4.80 42.85 -4.99
N ALA A 80 4.01 41.88 -5.47
CA ALA A 80 4.01 40.54 -4.94
C ALA A 80 5.21 39.80 -5.54
N SER A 81 6.39 40.09 -4.99
CA SER A 81 7.62 39.34 -5.24
C SER A 81 7.32 37.87 -4.97
N ALA A 82 7.07 37.12 -6.04
CA ALA A 82 6.91 35.68 -6.01
C ALA A 82 8.19 35.10 -5.42
N ALA A 83 8.14 34.79 -4.12
CA ALA A 83 9.11 33.96 -3.46
C ALA A 83 9.01 32.56 -4.09
N GLN A 84 9.60 32.41 -5.27
CA GLN A 84 10.01 31.11 -5.77
C GLN A 84 10.95 30.58 -4.70
N ALA A 85 10.42 29.70 -3.85
CA ALA A 85 11.16 29.00 -2.83
C ALA A 85 12.30 28.27 -3.55
N THR A 86 13.47 28.90 -3.59
CA THR A 86 14.68 28.28 -4.11
C THR A 86 14.86 27.00 -3.31
N PRO A 87 14.79 25.82 -3.94
CA PRO A 87 14.91 24.56 -3.23
C PRO A 87 16.20 24.61 -2.42
N CYS A 88 16.07 24.45 -1.11
CA CYS A 88 17.18 24.60 -0.18
C CYS A 88 18.32 23.68 -0.63
N LYS A 89 19.54 24.20 -0.78
CA LYS A 89 20.72 23.43 -1.24
C LYS A 89 20.89 22.12 -0.46
N ALA A 90 20.50 22.09 0.81
CA ALA A 90 20.53 20.90 1.66
C ALA A 90 19.62 19.76 1.15
N SER A 91 18.42 20.07 0.62
CA SER A 91 17.50 19.06 0.07
C SER A 91 18.08 18.42 -1.19
N ASN A 92 18.73 19.21 -2.05
CA ASN A 92 19.38 18.70 -3.25
C ASN A 92 20.53 17.72 -2.90
N ASN A 93 21.33 18.04 -1.89
CA ASN A 93 22.41 17.15 -1.44
C ASN A 93 21.86 15.82 -0.87
N ALA A 94 20.81 15.88 -0.05
CA ALA A 94 20.18 14.68 0.51
C ALA A 94 19.62 13.77 -0.60
N MET A 95 18.91 14.34 -1.58
CA MET A 95 18.38 13.59 -2.73
C MET A 95 19.50 13.02 -3.62
N GLN A 96 20.64 13.70 -3.72
CA GLN A 96 21.82 13.15 -4.42
C GLN A 96 22.35 11.90 -3.71
N HIS A 97 22.47 11.91 -2.38
CA HIS A 97 22.90 10.73 -1.62
C HIS A 97 21.90 9.58 -1.75
N VAL A 98 20.59 9.87 -1.69
CA VAL A 98 19.55 8.88 -1.97
C VAL A 98 19.71 8.28 -3.36
N GLY A 99 19.93 9.12 -4.39
CA GLY A 99 20.15 8.65 -5.76
C GLY A 99 21.35 7.72 -5.88
N LEU A 100 22.45 8.02 -5.19
CA LEU A 100 23.63 7.14 -5.12
C LEU A 100 23.31 5.80 -4.45
N MET A 101 22.57 5.80 -3.32
CA MET A 101 22.15 4.57 -2.65
C MET A 101 21.22 3.73 -3.53
N VAL A 102 20.27 4.34 -4.23
CA VAL A 102 19.35 3.64 -5.14
C VAL A 102 20.11 3.01 -6.31
N ASN A 103 21.06 3.74 -6.90
CA ASN A 103 21.90 3.21 -7.96
C ASN A 103 22.78 2.06 -7.44
N TRP A 104 23.35 2.19 -6.24
CA TRP A 104 24.11 1.10 -5.61
C TRP A 104 23.25 -0.16 -5.41
N VAL A 105 22.02 -0.04 -4.88
CA VAL A 105 21.12 -1.20 -4.72
C VAL A 105 20.79 -1.80 -6.09
N ARG A 106 20.48 -0.97 -7.09
CA ARG A 106 20.20 -1.42 -8.47
C ARG A 106 21.38 -2.20 -9.06
N ASP A 107 22.60 -1.72 -8.84
CA ASP A 107 23.82 -2.32 -9.38
C ASP A 107 24.33 -3.52 -8.55
N SER A 108 23.85 -3.68 -7.32
CA SER A 108 24.18 -4.82 -6.47
C SER A 108 23.47 -6.11 -6.91
N ALA A 109 23.87 -7.24 -6.32
CA ALA A 109 23.16 -8.52 -6.50
C ALA A 109 21.67 -8.43 -6.12
N LEU A 110 21.30 -7.57 -5.15
CA LEU A 110 19.91 -7.40 -4.72
C LEU A 110 19.02 -6.81 -5.82
N GLY A 111 19.56 -5.93 -6.65
CA GLY A 111 18.87 -5.30 -7.78
C GLY A 111 18.97 -6.07 -9.10
N ARG A 112 19.81 -7.11 -9.17
CA ARG A 112 20.01 -7.92 -10.39
C ARG A 112 19.40 -9.31 -10.34
N VAL A 113 19.32 -9.90 -9.14
CA VAL A 113 18.77 -11.25 -8.96
C VAL A 113 17.24 -11.19 -8.94
N TRP A 114 16.64 -12.01 -9.80
CA TRP A 114 15.20 -12.15 -9.94
C TRP A 114 14.74 -13.44 -9.28
N VAL A 115 13.74 -13.34 -8.40
CA VAL A 115 13.09 -14.46 -7.73
C VAL A 115 11.68 -14.60 -8.28
N GLY A 116 11.20 -15.83 -8.48
CA GLY A 116 9.83 -16.06 -8.91
C GLY A 116 8.84 -15.49 -7.88
N ARG A 117 7.84 -14.74 -8.34
CA ARG A 117 6.90 -14.01 -7.46
C ARG A 117 6.24 -14.91 -6.42
N ARG A 118 5.80 -16.11 -6.83
CA ARG A 118 5.23 -17.12 -5.92
C ARG A 118 6.17 -17.45 -4.77
N ASN A 119 7.44 -17.73 -5.11
CA ASN A 119 8.45 -18.08 -4.12
C ASN A 119 8.73 -16.90 -3.20
N SER A 120 8.81 -15.67 -3.73
CA SER A 120 8.97 -14.47 -2.91
C SER A 120 7.85 -14.34 -1.88
N PHE A 121 6.58 -14.41 -2.28
CA PHE A 121 5.46 -14.34 -1.34
C PHE A 121 5.46 -15.49 -0.32
N CYS A 122 5.75 -16.73 -0.75
CA CYS A 122 5.90 -17.84 0.19
C CYS A 122 6.99 -17.57 1.23
N ILE A 123 8.14 -17.02 0.82
CA ILE A 123 9.23 -16.65 1.74
C ILE A 123 8.77 -15.57 2.72
N PHE A 124 7.97 -14.59 2.28
CA PHE A 124 7.42 -13.54 3.17
C PHE A 124 6.62 -14.17 4.29
N TYR A 125 5.64 -15.00 3.94
CA TYR A 125 4.74 -15.58 4.93
C TYR A 125 5.45 -16.62 5.81
N LEU A 126 6.37 -17.41 5.25
CA LEU A 126 7.18 -18.33 6.05
C LEU A 126 8.05 -17.58 7.07
N SER A 127 8.67 -16.46 6.68
CA SER A 127 9.43 -15.64 7.64
C SER A 127 8.55 -15.15 8.80
N GLY A 128 7.33 -14.70 8.50
CA GLY A 128 6.37 -14.30 9.53
C GLY A 128 5.93 -15.46 10.44
N ILE A 129 5.68 -16.64 9.90
CA ILE A 129 5.34 -17.85 10.68
C ILE A 129 6.49 -18.21 11.63
N PHE A 130 7.74 -18.23 11.14
CA PHE A 130 8.90 -18.52 11.98
C PHE A 130 9.10 -17.47 13.08
N THR A 131 8.93 -16.19 12.77
CA THR A 131 8.99 -15.14 13.79
C THR A 131 7.88 -15.29 14.83
N CYS A 132 6.64 -15.55 14.41
CA CYS A 132 5.53 -15.80 15.35
C CYS A 132 5.81 -17.02 16.23
N ALA A 133 6.28 -18.13 15.65
CA ALA A 133 6.63 -19.34 16.40
C ALA A 133 7.74 -19.09 17.43
N GLY A 134 8.75 -18.30 17.07
CA GLY A 134 9.80 -17.85 18.00
C GLY A 134 9.22 -17.02 19.15
N LEU A 135 8.32 -16.07 18.86
CA LEU A 135 7.67 -15.25 19.89
C LEU A 135 6.75 -16.05 20.80
N TRP A 136 5.99 -17.00 20.25
CA TRP A 136 5.19 -17.93 21.05
C TRP A 136 6.06 -18.80 21.95
N THR A 137 7.17 -19.33 21.41
CA THR A 137 8.13 -20.12 22.20
C THR A 137 8.69 -19.29 23.35
N ALA A 138 9.13 -18.05 23.07
CA ALA A 138 9.59 -17.13 24.12
C ALA A 138 8.50 -16.86 25.17
N ALA A 139 7.27 -16.62 24.74
CA ALA A 139 6.14 -16.39 25.62
C ALA A 139 5.86 -17.61 26.52
N PHE A 140 5.91 -18.83 25.99
CA PHE A 140 5.71 -20.07 26.75
C PHE A 140 6.85 -20.32 27.74
N MET A 141 8.10 -20.04 27.37
CA MET A 141 9.24 -20.18 28.27
C MET A 141 9.17 -19.19 29.45
N CYS A 142 8.81 -17.93 29.18
CA CYS A 142 8.58 -16.90 30.21
C CYS A 142 7.33 -17.16 31.06
N SER A 143 6.45 -18.03 30.59
CA SER A 143 5.16 -18.37 31.20
C SER A 143 5.24 -19.49 32.23
N THR A 144 6.42 -20.04 32.49
CA THR A 144 6.60 -21.22 33.35
C THR A 144 6.13 -20.94 34.79
N PRO A 145 5.24 -21.79 35.35
CA PRO A 145 4.40 -21.49 36.52
C PRO A 145 5.11 -21.56 37.89
N SER A 146 6.44 -21.49 37.94
CA SER A 146 7.23 -21.80 39.14
C SER A 146 7.08 -20.80 40.31
N SER A 147 6.28 -19.74 40.17
CA SER A 147 5.99 -18.79 41.26
C SER A 147 4.51 -18.35 41.30
N LEU A 148 3.58 -19.27 41.00
CA LEU A 148 2.13 -19.01 41.11
C LEU A 148 1.63 -18.96 42.58
N THR A 149 2.46 -18.53 43.52
CA THR A 149 2.16 -18.49 44.96
C THR A 149 1.95 -17.06 45.44
N LYS A 150 0.88 -16.44 44.92
CA LYS A 150 -0.02 -15.48 45.60
C LYS A 150 -0.76 -14.70 44.52
N SER A 151 -2.07 -14.67 44.66
CA SER A 151 -3.04 -13.94 43.85
C SER A 151 -2.59 -12.49 43.60
N ASN A 152 -1.86 -12.24 42.51
CA ASN A 152 -1.58 -10.90 42.06
C ASN A 152 -2.83 -10.43 41.28
N PRO A 153 -3.63 -9.50 41.80
CA PRO A 153 -4.86 -9.03 41.13
C PRO A 153 -4.59 -8.35 39.77
N ALA A 154 -3.32 -8.10 39.42
CA ALA A 154 -2.87 -7.60 38.12
C ALA A 154 -2.74 -8.68 37.00
N ALA A 155 -3.10 -9.94 37.26
CA ALA A 155 -3.06 -11.03 36.27
C ALA A 155 -4.22 -11.15 35.23
N PRO A 156 -5.28 -10.30 35.15
CA PRO A 156 -6.48 -10.64 34.38
C PRO A 156 -6.36 -10.46 32.86
N LEU A 157 -5.22 -9.97 32.32
CA LEU A 157 -5.08 -9.66 30.88
C LEU A 157 -4.01 -10.50 30.16
N ARG A 158 -3.55 -11.60 30.76
CA ARG A 158 -2.46 -12.41 30.18
C ARG A 158 -2.85 -13.05 28.85
N ILE A 159 -4.07 -13.58 28.74
CA ILE A 159 -4.55 -14.24 27.50
C ILE A 159 -4.83 -13.15 26.45
N GLU A 160 -5.45 -12.06 26.87
CA GLU A 160 -5.80 -10.91 26.04
C GLU A 160 -4.56 -10.27 25.41
N ALA A 161 -3.46 -10.17 26.17
CA ALA A 161 -2.18 -9.67 25.67
C ALA A 161 -1.60 -10.50 24.51
N SER A 162 -2.01 -11.77 24.37
CA SER A 162 -1.61 -12.64 23.27
C SER A 162 -2.48 -12.53 22.01
N LEU A 163 -3.67 -11.92 22.10
CA LEU A 163 -4.61 -11.83 20.99
C LEU A 163 -4.05 -11.11 19.75
N PRO A 164 -3.32 -9.98 19.85
CA PRO A 164 -2.73 -9.35 18.67
C PRO A 164 -1.73 -10.26 17.94
N LEU A 165 -0.91 -11.00 18.70
CA LEU A 165 0.06 -11.95 18.15
C LEU A 165 -0.65 -13.17 17.53
N LEU A 166 -1.73 -13.65 18.16
CA LEU A 166 -2.57 -14.73 17.63
C LEU A 166 -3.26 -14.31 16.33
N ALA A 167 -3.88 -13.13 16.30
CA ALA A 167 -4.52 -12.57 15.11
C ALA A 167 -3.53 -12.46 13.95
N PHE A 168 -2.32 -11.94 14.21
CA PHE A 168 -1.28 -11.87 13.20
C PHE A 168 -0.78 -13.27 12.79
N SER A 169 -0.63 -14.22 13.71
CA SER A 169 -0.25 -15.61 13.39
C SER A 169 -1.25 -16.26 12.44
N ILE A 170 -2.55 -16.09 12.71
CA ILE A 170 -3.65 -16.56 11.84
C ILE A 170 -3.59 -15.83 10.49
N HIS A 171 -3.43 -14.52 10.48
CA HIS A 171 -3.31 -13.71 9.26
C HIS A 171 -2.20 -14.25 8.35
N VAL A 172 -0.97 -14.42 8.86
CA VAL A 172 0.16 -14.90 8.05
C VAL A 172 -0.08 -16.32 7.53
N LEU A 173 -0.64 -17.21 8.35
CA LEU A 173 -0.98 -18.57 7.94
C LEU A 173 -2.01 -18.56 6.80
N VAL A 174 -3.09 -17.78 6.96
CA VAL A 174 -4.11 -17.60 5.92
C VAL A 174 -3.47 -17.07 4.65
N ARG A 175 -2.62 -16.04 4.71
CA ARG A 175 -1.92 -15.49 3.54
C ARG A 175 -1.02 -16.51 2.85
N LEU A 176 -0.34 -17.37 3.59
CA LEU A 176 0.43 -18.48 3.01
C LEU A 176 -0.48 -19.47 2.27
N VAL A 177 -1.59 -19.88 2.90
CA VAL A 177 -2.56 -20.80 2.29
C VAL A 177 -3.18 -20.19 1.03
N GLU A 178 -3.58 -18.91 1.07
CA GLU A 178 -4.05 -18.18 -0.10
C GLU A 178 -3.00 -18.16 -1.20
N CYS A 179 -1.74 -17.89 -0.86
CA CYS A 179 -0.63 -17.89 -1.81
C CYS A 179 -0.42 -19.27 -2.47
N LEU A 180 -0.57 -20.35 -1.71
CA LEU A 180 -0.36 -21.70 -2.22
C LEU A 180 -1.53 -22.20 -3.08
N ILE A 181 -2.77 -21.88 -2.70
CA ILE A 181 -4.00 -22.50 -3.24
C ILE A 181 -4.82 -21.55 -4.12
N LEU A 182 -4.97 -20.28 -3.70
CA LEU A 182 -5.87 -19.33 -4.34
C LEU A 182 -5.15 -18.43 -5.35
N GLN A 183 -3.92 -18.01 -5.05
CA GLN A 183 -3.21 -17.04 -5.89
C GLN A 183 -2.63 -17.73 -7.11
N GLU A 184 -3.23 -17.43 -8.26
CA GLU A 184 -2.64 -17.78 -9.55
C GLU A 184 -1.59 -16.75 -9.91
N PHE A 185 -0.33 -17.18 -9.78
CA PHE A 185 0.83 -16.49 -10.32
C PHE A 185 0.94 -16.79 -11.81
N ARG A 186 1.38 -15.80 -12.58
CA ARG A 186 1.59 -15.99 -14.03
C ARG A 186 2.81 -16.90 -14.24
N ASP A 187 2.98 -17.40 -15.47
CA ASP A 187 4.13 -18.23 -15.84
C ASP A 187 5.46 -17.63 -15.35
N GLN A 188 6.26 -18.48 -14.70
CA GLN A 188 7.42 -18.09 -13.89
C GLN A 188 8.50 -17.29 -14.63
N LYS A 189 8.49 -17.30 -15.97
CA LYS A 189 9.47 -16.55 -16.76
C LYS A 189 9.21 -15.04 -16.72
N GLU A 190 7.96 -14.61 -16.62
CA GLU A 190 7.59 -13.18 -16.67
C GLU A 190 7.16 -12.62 -15.30
N ASP A 191 6.69 -13.47 -14.38
CA ASP A 191 6.25 -13.04 -13.04
C ASP A 191 7.37 -13.17 -12.01
N ARG A 192 8.34 -12.26 -12.11
CA ARG A 192 9.50 -12.21 -11.23
C ARG A 192 9.54 -10.91 -10.44
N MET A 193 10.11 -11.00 -9.25
CA MET A 193 10.39 -9.87 -8.36
C MET A 193 11.88 -9.77 -8.11
N LEU A 194 12.38 -8.57 -7.85
CA LEU A 194 13.77 -8.39 -7.44
C LEU A 194 14.01 -9.02 -6.06
N LEU A 195 15.22 -9.55 -5.87
CA LEU A 195 15.65 -10.09 -4.58
C LEU A 195 15.56 -9.01 -3.47
N PHE A 196 15.89 -7.76 -3.79
CA PHE A 196 15.69 -6.61 -2.88
C PHE A 196 14.24 -6.53 -2.36
N ALA A 197 13.27 -6.52 -3.26
CA ALA A 197 11.85 -6.47 -2.89
C ALA A 197 11.44 -7.72 -2.08
N THR A 198 12.07 -8.86 -2.37
CA THR A 198 11.85 -10.10 -1.63
C THR A 198 12.34 -9.97 -0.18
N LEU A 199 13.58 -9.53 0.02
CA LEU A 199 14.12 -9.32 1.36
C LEU A 199 13.40 -8.22 2.14
N ALA A 200 13.00 -7.15 1.46
CA ALA A 200 12.19 -6.09 2.08
C ALA A 200 10.85 -6.65 2.57
N GLY A 201 10.15 -7.44 1.74
CA GLY A 201 8.92 -8.14 2.11
C GLY A 201 9.11 -9.09 3.29
N SER A 202 10.16 -9.92 3.29
CA SER A 202 10.48 -10.81 4.42
C SER A 202 10.78 -10.02 5.69
N SER A 203 11.53 -8.93 5.60
CA SER A 203 11.84 -8.09 6.77
C SER A 203 10.58 -7.51 7.40
N PHE A 204 9.60 -7.09 6.58
CA PHE A 204 8.31 -6.63 7.07
C PHE A 204 7.63 -7.70 7.92
N TYR A 205 7.57 -8.95 7.45
CA TYR A 205 6.96 -10.05 8.20
C TYR A 205 7.73 -10.47 9.46
N ILE A 206 8.99 -10.08 9.61
CA ILE A 206 9.76 -10.23 10.86
C ILE A 206 9.43 -9.10 11.85
N PHE A 207 9.42 -7.84 11.38
CA PHE A 207 9.27 -6.68 12.26
C PHE A 207 7.82 -6.40 12.68
N VAL A 208 6.82 -6.75 11.86
CA VAL A 208 5.40 -6.58 12.23
C VAL A 208 5.03 -7.32 13.52
N PRO A 209 5.26 -8.64 13.66
CA PRO A 209 4.88 -9.34 14.88
C PRO A 209 5.67 -8.87 16.10
N LEU A 210 6.90 -8.36 15.92
CA LEU A 210 7.66 -7.73 17.00
C LEU A 210 7.00 -6.43 17.49
N SER A 211 6.44 -5.65 16.57
CA SER A 211 5.84 -4.33 16.82
C SER A 211 4.43 -4.42 17.40
N SER A 212 3.69 -5.47 17.03
CA SER A 212 2.31 -5.72 17.46
C SER A 212 2.22 -6.84 18.50
N ASN A 213 3.24 -6.97 19.35
CA ASN A 213 3.28 -7.98 20.40
C ASN A 213 2.74 -7.44 21.73
N GLY A 214 1.46 -7.71 22.02
CA GLY A 214 0.83 -7.30 23.28
C GLY A 214 1.44 -7.95 24.52
N LEU A 215 2.01 -9.16 24.39
CA LEU A 215 2.70 -9.84 25.48
C LEU A 215 3.92 -9.07 25.95
N LEU A 216 4.59 -8.33 25.05
CA LEU A 216 5.72 -7.50 25.44
C LEU A 216 5.26 -6.35 26.35
N ILE A 217 4.14 -5.68 26.02
CA ILE A 217 3.54 -4.65 26.90
C ILE A 217 3.18 -5.24 28.26
N TYR A 218 2.60 -6.45 28.27
CA TYR A 218 2.27 -7.16 29.50
C TYR A 218 3.50 -7.52 30.35
N PHE A 219 4.58 -8.02 29.75
CA PHE A 219 5.81 -8.30 30.51
C PHE A 219 6.47 -7.02 31.02
N ILE A 220 6.49 -5.96 30.21
CA ILE A 220 6.98 -4.63 30.62
C ILE A 220 6.17 -4.12 31.83
N SER A 221 4.85 -4.30 31.83
CA SER A 221 4.02 -3.86 32.97
C SER A 221 4.29 -4.67 34.23
N LEU A 222 4.41 -6.00 34.14
CA LEU A 222 4.80 -6.84 35.28
C LEU A 222 6.13 -6.38 35.90
N TRP A 223 7.12 -6.01 35.07
CA TRP A 223 8.40 -5.49 35.56
C TRP A 223 8.27 -4.15 36.28
N SER A 224 7.27 -3.33 35.93
CA SER A 224 7.02 -2.07 36.65
C SER A 224 6.50 -2.28 38.08
N TYR A 225 5.85 -3.41 38.35
CA TYR A 225 5.27 -3.75 39.66
C TYR A 225 6.22 -4.52 40.57
N GLU A 226 7.19 -5.25 40.02
CA GLU A 226 8.27 -5.91 40.79
C GLU A 226 9.31 -4.89 41.27
N ALA A 227 8.90 -3.95 42.14
CA ALA A 227 9.84 -3.11 42.87
C ALA A 227 10.71 -3.99 43.80
N PRO A 228 12.02 -3.73 43.92
CA PRO A 228 12.93 -4.59 44.66
C PRO A 228 12.48 -4.69 46.13
N PRO A 229 12.33 -5.91 46.70
CA PRO A 229 11.92 -6.13 48.08
C PRO A 229 13.00 -5.75 49.12
N GLY A 230 13.90 -4.83 48.78
CA GLY A 230 15.19 -4.61 49.43
C GLY A 230 15.24 -3.54 50.54
N ARG A 231 14.14 -2.87 50.90
CA ARG A 231 14.09 -2.11 52.15
C ARG A 231 13.02 -2.69 53.05
N THR A 232 13.49 -3.45 54.02
CA THR A 232 12.74 -3.88 55.19
C THR A 232 11.92 -2.72 55.73
N SER A 233 10.60 -2.81 55.50
CA SER A 233 9.50 -2.01 56.03
C SER A 233 9.41 -2.04 57.58
N LYS A 234 10.53 -2.23 58.29
CA LYS A 234 10.56 -2.22 59.75
C LYS A 234 10.71 -0.80 60.32
N ASP A 235 11.29 0.15 59.57
CA ASP A 235 11.50 1.52 60.06
C ASP A 235 10.48 2.55 59.55
N LEU A 236 9.55 2.16 58.66
CA LEU A 236 8.54 3.05 58.07
C LEU A 236 7.10 2.57 58.28
N GLN A 237 6.87 1.75 59.31
CA GLN A 237 5.54 1.20 59.63
C GLN A 237 4.85 1.92 60.80
N SER A 238 5.51 2.85 61.49
CA SER A 238 4.99 3.40 62.75
C SER A 238 4.14 4.67 62.66
N ASP A 239 4.24 5.53 61.62
CA ASP A 239 3.66 6.89 61.76
C ASP A 239 2.79 7.43 60.62
N ILE A 240 2.44 6.64 59.60
CA ILE A 240 1.58 7.14 58.51
C ILE A 240 0.40 6.19 58.28
N PHE A 241 -0.51 6.17 59.25
CA PHE A 241 -1.88 5.72 59.07
C PHE A 241 -2.65 6.81 58.30
N LEU A 242 -2.22 7.11 57.06
CA LEU A 242 -3.02 7.93 56.15
C LEU A 242 -4.22 7.08 55.73
N HIS A 243 -5.36 7.36 56.34
CA HIS A 243 -6.69 7.01 55.84
C HIS A 243 -6.84 7.64 54.44
N PHE A 244 -6.31 6.98 53.43
CA PHE A 244 -6.70 7.21 52.05
C PHE A 244 -8.13 6.68 51.91
N SER A 245 -9.10 7.51 52.26
CA SER A 245 -10.45 7.38 51.72
C SER A 245 -10.34 7.74 50.24
N THR A 246 -9.97 6.73 49.45
CA THR A 246 -9.85 6.74 48.00
C THR A 246 -11.25 6.84 47.38
N ALA A 247 -11.89 8.00 47.49
CA ALA A 247 -12.84 8.41 46.47
C ALA A 247 -11.98 8.86 45.27
N ASP A 248 -11.55 7.89 44.47
CA ASP A 248 -10.62 8.08 43.35
C ASP A 248 -11.31 8.93 42.26
N PRO A 249 -10.89 10.19 42.03
CA PRO A 249 -11.56 11.08 41.07
C PRO A 249 -11.26 10.75 39.60
N PHE A 250 -10.71 9.56 39.33
CA PHE A 250 -10.45 9.05 37.98
C PHE A 250 -10.96 7.60 37.80
N GLU A 251 -12.26 7.38 38.07
CA GLU A 251 -13.04 6.21 37.64
C GLU A 251 -13.13 6.02 36.10
N PHE A 252 -12.30 6.69 35.29
CA PHE A 252 -12.15 6.40 33.85
C PHE A 252 -11.14 5.27 33.60
N TYR A 253 -11.02 4.34 34.54
CA TYR A 253 -10.36 3.08 34.28
C TYR A 253 -11.30 2.21 33.45
N ILE A 254 -10.80 1.72 32.32
CA ILE A 254 -11.44 0.59 31.66
C ILE A 254 -11.38 -0.54 32.69
N SER A 255 -12.51 -0.87 33.31
CA SER A 255 -12.57 -2.00 34.24
C SER A 255 -11.92 -3.22 33.56
N SER A 256 -11.19 -4.04 34.31
CA SER A 256 -10.50 -5.20 33.73
C SER A 256 -11.45 -6.05 32.87
N ARG A 257 -12.73 -6.14 33.25
CA ARG A 257 -13.80 -6.77 32.47
C ARG A 257 -14.10 -6.05 31.16
N LEU A 258 -14.25 -4.72 31.17
CA LEU A 258 -14.47 -3.93 29.96
C LEU A 258 -13.27 -4.04 28.99
N ALA A 259 -12.03 -4.06 29.52
CA ALA A 259 -10.83 -4.22 28.71
C ALA A 259 -10.80 -5.60 28.04
N GLN A 260 -11.11 -6.66 28.81
CA GLN A 260 -11.25 -8.02 28.27
C GLN A 260 -12.31 -8.09 27.16
N LEU A 261 -13.52 -7.57 27.42
CA LEU A 261 -14.61 -7.58 26.43
C LEU A 261 -14.22 -6.83 25.16
N LEU A 262 -13.57 -5.67 25.31
CA LEU A 262 -13.10 -4.87 24.18
C LEU A 262 -12.01 -5.61 23.38
N MET A 263 -11.03 -6.22 24.05
CA MET A 263 -9.96 -7.00 23.41
C MET A 263 -10.53 -8.19 22.63
N TRP A 264 -11.43 -8.97 23.22
CA TRP A 264 -12.09 -10.08 22.53
C TRP A 264 -12.97 -9.61 21.37
N SER A 265 -13.69 -8.51 21.53
CA SER A 265 -14.51 -7.93 20.45
C SER A 265 -13.63 -7.47 19.28
N LEU A 266 -12.51 -6.80 19.56
CA LEU A 266 -11.54 -6.37 18.56
C LEU A 266 -10.95 -7.59 17.83
N PHE A 267 -10.54 -8.62 18.56
CA PHE A 267 -10.01 -9.86 17.99
C PHE A 267 -11.03 -10.55 17.07
N ILE A 268 -12.29 -10.71 17.51
CA ILE A 268 -13.35 -11.30 16.68
C ILE A 268 -13.58 -10.45 15.42
N THR A 269 -13.60 -9.12 15.56
CA THR A 269 -13.74 -8.20 14.42
C THR A 269 -12.57 -8.36 13.45
N HIS A 270 -11.34 -8.53 13.95
CA HIS A 270 -10.16 -8.82 13.13
C HIS A 270 -10.38 -10.08 12.29
N ILE A 271 -10.81 -11.19 12.91
CA ILE A 271 -11.05 -12.45 12.21
C ILE A 271 -12.15 -12.31 11.15
N LEU A 272 -13.24 -11.59 11.45
CA LEU A 272 -14.31 -11.34 10.47
C LEU A 272 -13.81 -10.53 9.27
N VAL A 273 -12.99 -9.50 9.51
CA VAL A 273 -12.37 -8.70 8.44
C VAL A 273 -11.38 -9.54 7.62
N GLN A 274 -10.62 -10.44 8.26
CA GLN A 274 -9.74 -11.39 7.58
C GLN A 274 -10.52 -12.32 6.66
N LEU A 275 -11.64 -12.89 7.14
CA LEU A 275 -12.50 -13.75 6.32
C LEU A 275 -13.06 -13.00 5.11
N LEU A 276 -13.50 -11.75 5.31
CA LEU A 276 -13.94 -10.87 4.24
C LEU A 276 -12.81 -10.59 3.22
N GLN A 277 -11.58 -10.40 3.68
CA GLN A 277 -10.40 -10.25 2.82
C GLN A 277 -10.19 -11.51 1.95
N VAL A 278 -10.31 -12.71 2.53
CA VAL A 278 -10.19 -13.99 1.81
C VAL A 278 -11.26 -14.13 0.73
N LEU A 279 -12.50 -13.73 1.01
CA LEU A 279 -13.57 -13.73 0.02
C LEU A 279 -13.24 -12.83 -1.18
N HIS A 280 -12.66 -11.65 -0.94
CA HIS A 280 -12.21 -10.77 -2.02
C HIS A 280 -11.09 -11.41 -2.86
N HIS A 281 -10.08 -12.02 -2.23
CA HIS A 281 -9.01 -12.71 -2.96
C HIS A 281 -9.55 -13.90 -3.77
N ARG A 282 -10.53 -14.63 -3.24
CA ARG A 282 -11.21 -15.70 -3.97
C ARG A 282 -11.93 -15.18 -5.21
N ILE A 283 -12.68 -14.08 -5.11
CA ILE A 283 -13.32 -13.44 -6.28
C ILE A 283 -12.28 -13.06 -7.33
N LEU A 284 -11.16 -12.46 -6.91
CA LEU A 284 -10.07 -12.10 -7.82
C LEU A 284 -9.41 -13.33 -8.47
N SER A 285 -9.27 -14.43 -7.73
CA SER A 285 -8.75 -15.70 -8.25
C SER A 285 -9.71 -16.33 -9.27
N GLU A 286 -11.01 -16.39 -8.95
CA GLU A 286 -12.05 -16.90 -9.84
C GLU A 286 -12.11 -16.11 -11.15
N LEU A 287 -11.92 -14.78 -11.11
CA LEU A 287 -11.84 -13.95 -12.31
C LEU A 287 -10.62 -14.27 -13.19
N ARG A 288 -9.48 -14.64 -12.58
CA ARG A 288 -8.30 -15.09 -13.34
C ARG A 288 -8.57 -16.44 -13.98
N ARG A 289 -9.14 -17.39 -13.25
CA ARG A 289 -9.52 -18.72 -13.76
C ARG A 289 -10.56 -18.67 -14.87
N SER A 290 -11.55 -17.79 -14.73
CA SER A 290 -12.64 -17.64 -15.68
C SER A 290 -12.23 -16.82 -16.91
N SER A 291 -11.04 -16.21 -16.90
CA SER A 291 -10.54 -15.48 -18.06
C SER A 291 -10.25 -16.51 -19.16
N PRO A 292 -10.93 -16.43 -20.32
CA PRO A 292 -10.71 -17.39 -21.38
C PRO A 292 -9.23 -17.38 -21.74
N SER A 293 -8.59 -18.56 -21.67
CA SER A 293 -7.26 -18.76 -22.22
C SER A 293 -7.40 -18.61 -23.73
N LEU A 294 -7.34 -17.36 -24.21
CA LEU A 294 -7.29 -17.07 -25.62
C LEU A 294 -6.01 -17.73 -26.15
N SER A 295 -6.18 -18.92 -26.74
CA SER A 295 -5.09 -19.56 -27.44
C SER A 295 -4.69 -18.64 -28.59
N LYS A 296 -3.42 -18.67 -28.98
CA LYS A 296 -2.88 -17.79 -30.03
C LYS A 296 -3.65 -17.92 -31.37
N GLY A 297 -4.48 -18.96 -31.54
CA GLY A 297 -5.36 -19.15 -32.69
C GLY A 297 -6.78 -18.59 -32.55
N ASP A 298 -7.27 -18.27 -31.34
CA ASP A 298 -8.68 -17.91 -31.10
C ASP A 298 -8.97 -16.40 -31.19
N LEU A 299 -7.98 -15.56 -30.87
CA LEU A 299 -8.06 -14.15 -31.25
C LEU A 299 -7.91 -14.11 -32.75
N SER A 300 -9.01 -13.90 -33.45
CA SER A 300 -9.05 -14.00 -34.90
C SER A 300 -7.88 -13.23 -35.51
N PRO A 301 -7.26 -13.76 -36.59
CA PRO A 301 -6.28 -13.02 -37.34
C PRO A 301 -6.78 -11.65 -37.77
N ILE A 302 -8.08 -11.31 -37.65
CA ILE A 302 -8.63 -9.99 -37.96
C ILE A 302 -8.19 -8.91 -36.97
N VAL A 303 -8.06 -9.17 -35.66
CA VAL A 303 -7.60 -8.12 -34.72
C VAL A 303 -6.11 -7.85 -34.93
N PHE A 304 -5.32 -8.91 -35.03
CA PHE A 304 -3.89 -8.78 -35.31
C PHE A 304 -3.61 -8.31 -36.73
N SER A 305 -4.35 -8.78 -37.73
CA SER A 305 -4.29 -8.28 -39.10
C SER A 305 -4.84 -6.88 -39.22
N ALA A 306 -5.78 -6.41 -38.41
CA ALA A 306 -6.18 -5.00 -38.43
C ALA A 306 -5.04 -4.13 -37.90
N ILE A 307 -4.42 -4.55 -36.79
CA ILE A 307 -3.26 -3.86 -36.22
C ILE A 307 -2.05 -3.92 -37.17
N ASP A 308 -1.80 -5.07 -37.81
CA ASP A 308 -0.75 -5.25 -38.80
C ASP A 308 -1.08 -4.55 -40.12
N GLN A 309 -2.33 -4.51 -40.57
CA GLN A 309 -2.75 -3.72 -41.73
C GLN A 309 -2.57 -2.23 -41.44
N PHE A 310 -2.92 -1.75 -40.25
CA PHE A 310 -2.62 -0.37 -39.85
C PHE A 310 -1.12 -0.09 -39.73
N SER A 311 -0.28 -1.09 -39.46
CA SER A 311 1.19 -0.94 -39.40
C SER A 311 1.87 -1.06 -40.77
N THR A 312 1.26 -1.81 -41.71
CA THR A 312 1.76 -2.09 -43.07
C THR A 312 1.13 -1.23 -44.16
N ILE A 313 0.06 -0.47 -43.88
CA ILE A 313 -0.38 0.64 -44.74
C ILE A 313 0.69 1.72 -44.69
N ASP A 314 1.75 1.49 -45.47
CA ASP A 314 2.72 2.49 -45.83
C ASP A 314 1.98 3.52 -46.70
N SER A 315 2.08 4.80 -46.35
CA SER A 315 1.39 5.89 -47.05
C SER A 315 1.77 6.01 -48.53
N ASN A 316 2.77 5.23 -48.96
CA ASN A 316 3.28 5.17 -50.31
C ASN A 316 2.52 4.20 -51.24
N ILE A 317 1.75 3.26 -50.70
CA ILE A 317 1.10 2.17 -51.49
C ILE A 317 -0.38 2.47 -51.83
N LEU A 318 -1.02 3.45 -51.19
CA LEU A 318 -2.38 3.85 -51.58
C LEU A 318 -2.38 4.54 -52.97
N PRO A 319 -3.32 4.20 -53.88
CA PRO A 319 -3.57 4.96 -55.11
C PRO A 319 -3.76 6.46 -54.77
N SER A 320 -3.30 7.37 -55.65
CA SER A 320 -3.36 8.83 -55.42
C SER A 320 -4.74 9.28 -54.95
N ASP A 321 -5.79 8.68 -55.49
CA ASP A 321 -7.18 9.09 -55.31
C ASP A 321 -7.74 8.70 -53.93
N HIS A 322 -7.05 7.84 -53.18
CA HIS A 322 -7.43 7.47 -51.81
C HIS A 322 -6.47 8.03 -50.76
N LYS A 323 -5.34 8.64 -51.16
CA LYS A 323 -4.41 9.28 -50.22
C LYS A 323 -5.06 10.44 -49.49
N ASP A 324 -5.92 11.21 -50.16
CA ASP A 324 -6.57 12.36 -49.54
C ASP A 324 -7.68 11.94 -48.57
N THR A 325 -8.48 10.92 -48.91
CA THR A 325 -9.47 10.35 -47.97
C THR A 325 -8.79 9.71 -46.76
N PHE A 326 -7.69 8.98 -46.96
CA PHE A 326 -6.95 8.37 -45.85
C PHE A 326 -6.24 9.41 -44.98
N ARG A 327 -5.72 10.49 -45.59
CA ARG A 327 -5.16 11.64 -44.86
C ARG A 327 -6.25 12.34 -44.06
N GLU A 328 -7.43 12.55 -44.64
CA GLU A 328 -8.59 13.12 -43.94
C GLU A 328 -9.08 12.24 -42.79
N ILE A 329 -9.13 10.91 -42.96
CA ILE A 329 -9.49 9.96 -41.90
C ILE A 329 -8.42 9.98 -40.80
N LYS A 330 -7.13 10.01 -41.15
CA LYS A 330 -6.02 10.09 -40.20
C LYS A 330 -6.07 11.40 -39.40
N ASP A 331 -6.39 12.50 -40.05
CA ASP A 331 -6.53 13.82 -39.43
C ASP A 331 -7.82 13.91 -38.58
N LYS A 332 -8.93 13.30 -39.01
CA LYS A 332 -10.15 13.12 -38.21
C LYS A 332 -9.94 12.21 -37.00
N THR A 333 -9.12 11.17 -37.14
CA THR A 333 -8.83 10.24 -36.03
C THR A 333 -7.87 10.88 -35.02
N ASN A 334 -6.90 11.66 -35.48
CA ASN A 334 -6.02 12.45 -34.62
C ASN A 334 -6.79 13.56 -33.89
N SER A 335 -7.67 14.28 -34.59
CA SER A 335 -8.53 15.32 -33.98
C SER A 335 -9.60 14.74 -33.05
N GLY A 336 -10.18 13.57 -33.38
CA GLY A 336 -11.11 12.84 -32.52
C GLY A 336 -10.44 12.27 -31.27
N CYS A 337 -9.22 11.72 -31.39
CA CYS A 337 -8.42 11.33 -30.23
C CYS A 337 -8.07 12.57 -29.38
N GLN A 338 -7.72 13.71 -29.99
CA GLN A 338 -7.54 14.98 -29.28
C GLN A 338 -8.79 15.43 -28.53
N GLN A 339 -9.97 15.37 -29.13
CA GLN A 339 -11.23 15.72 -28.47
C GLN A 339 -11.56 14.76 -27.31
N ILE A 340 -11.25 13.47 -27.44
CA ILE A 340 -11.41 12.49 -26.36
C ILE A 340 -10.47 12.79 -25.19
N PHE A 341 -9.22 13.19 -25.48
CA PHE A 341 -8.26 13.62 -24.45
C PHE A 341 -8.65 14.96 -23.81
N GLN A 342 -9.18 15.92 -24.58
CA GLN A 342 -9.73 17.18 -24.05
C GLN A 342 -10.97 16.96 -23.18
N GLY A 343 -11.87 16.04 -23.57
CA GLY A 343 -13.07 15.70 -22.80
C GLY A 343 -12.79 14.95 -21.49
N LEU A 344 -11.68 14.19 -21.41
CA LEU A 344 -11.24 13.52 -20.18
C LEU A 344 -10.57 14.48 -19.18
N CYS A 345 -10.11 15.66 -19.63
CA CYS A 345 -9.44 16.67 -18.80
C CYS A 345 -10.34 17.84 -18.37
N GLY A 346 -11.64 17.81 -18.66
CA GLY A 346 -12.61 18.75 -18.07
C GLY A 346 -12.42 20.23 -18.41
N SER A 347 -11.72 20.57 -19.50
CA SER A 347 -11.51 21.97 -19.90
C SER A 347 -12.55 22.41 -20.95
N LYS A 348 -13.27 23.50 -20.66
CA LYS A 348 -14.24 24.13 -21.58
C LYS A 348 -13.51 24.94 -22.66
N LYS A 349 -13.94 24.75 -23.92
CA LYS A 349 -13.71 25.57 -25.13
C LYS A 349 -12.68 26.71 -24.95
N GLY A 350 -11.42 26.40 -25.23
CA GLY A 350 -10.38 27.37 -25.59
C GLY A 350 -9.68 26.85 -26.84
N ASP A 351 -9.51 27.72 -27.84
CA ASP A 351 -8.92 27.38 -29.13
C ASP A 351 -7.48 26.88 -28.96
N PHE A 352 -7.34 25.56 -29.00
CA PHE A 352 -6.07 24.85 -28.90
C PHE A 352 -5.42 24.77 -30.27
N SER A 353 -4.50 25.68 -30.58
CA SER A 353 -3.49 25.45 -31.63
C SER A 353 -2.51 24.39 -31.13
N VAL A 354 -2.82 23.12 -31.38
CA VAL A 354 -1.87 22.04 -31.11
C VAL A 354 -0.81 22.08 -32.19
N ALA A 355 0.38 22.57 -31.83
CA ALA A 355 1.60 22.30 -32.57
C ALA A 355 1.65 20.80 -32.88
N VAL A 356 1.43 20.50 -34.16
CA VAL A 356 1.45 19.18 -34.78
C VAL A 356 2.57 18.36 -34.15
N PHE A 357 2.23 17.16 -33.66
CA PHE A 357 3.18 16.09 -33.35
C PHE A 357 3.93 15.71 -34.64
N ARG A 358 4.88 16.56 -35.05
CA ARG A 358 5.81 16.34 -36.16
C ARG A 358 7.09 15.69 -35.66
N THR A 359 7.03 14.99 -34.52
CA THR A 359 8.07 14.05 -34.15
C THR A 359 7.77 12.76 -34.91
N GLY A 360 8.55 12.45 -35.95
CA GLY A 360 8.49 11.22 -36.74
C GLY A 360 8.79 9.94 -35.96
N LYS A 361 8.25 9.79 -34.75
CA LYS A 361 8.21 8.52 -34.02
C LYS A 361 6.98 7.76 -34.52
N SER A 362 7.25 6.82 -35.42
CA SER A 362 6.26 5.96 -36.05
C SER A 362 5.28 5.34 -35.03
N PRO A 363 3.97 5.24 -35.37
CA PRO A 363 2.96 4.47 -34.62
C PRO A 363 3.43 3.05 -34.23
N ASN A 364 4.42 2.50 -34.94
CA ASN A 364 5.06 1.23 -34.66
C ASN A 364 5.63 1.10 -33.24
N LEU A 365 5.98 2.19 -32.56
CA LEU A 365 6.51 2.14 -31.18
C LEU A 365 5.43 1.90 -30.10
N LEU A 366 4.21 2.40 -30.32
CA LEU A 366 3.04 2.16 -29.46
C LEU A 366 2.47 0.75 -29.68
N ILE A 367 2.52 0.27 -30.93
CA ILE A 367 2.04 -1.06 -31.31
C ILE A 367 3.01 -2.16 -30.81
N LYS A 368 4.33 -1.97 -30.92
CA LYS A 368 5.32 -2.98 -30.50
C LYS A 368 5.42 -3.22 -28.99
N SER A 369 5.04 -2.26 -28.15
CA SER A 369 5.35 -2.32 -26.71
C SER A 369 4.17 -2.63 -25.78
N GLY A 370 2.91 -2.49 -26.22
CA GLY A 370 1.74 -2.70 -25.34
C GLY A 370 0.58 -3.49 -25.94
N VAL A 371 0.46 -3.57 -27.26
CA VAL A 371 -0.69 -4.20 -27.93
C VAL A 371 -0.53 -5.73 -28.03
N SER A 372 0.70 -6.22 -28.00
CA SER A 372 1.04 -7.64 -28.14
C SER A 372 0.83 -8.48 -26.88
N ASP A 373 0.68 -7.87 -25.69
CA ASP A 373 0.32 -8.66 -24.50
C ASP A 373 -1.19 -8.90 -24.48
N HIS A 374 -1.61 -9.95 -25.19
CA HIS A 374 -3.02 -10.39 -25.31
C HIS A 374 -3.68 -10.56 -23.93
N ARG A 375 -2.88 -10.76 -22.88
CA ARG A 375 -3.30 -10.94 -21.50
C ARG A 375 -3.73 -9.65 -20.81
N VAL A 376 -3.36 -8.48 -21.32
CA VAL A 376 -3.85 -7.19 -20.80
C VAL A 376 -5.35 -7.04 -21.08
N TRP A 377 -5.84 -7.66 -22.15
CA TRP A 377 -7.24 -7.58 -22.59
C TRP A 377 -8.19 -8.44 -21.77
N THR A 378 -7.68 -9.48 -21.09
CA THR A 378 -8.48 -10.40 -20.29
C THR A 378 -8.84 -9.86 -18.91
N TYR A 379 -8.23 -8.75 -18.47
CA TYR A 379 -8.51 -8.16 -17.16
C TYR A 379 -9.96 -7.66 -17.03
N ARG A 380 -10.77 -8.37 -16.25
CA ARG A 380 -12.13 -7.95 -15.91
C ARG A 380 -12.16 -7.30 -14.54
N PHE A 381 -12.90 -6.21 -14.42
CA PHE A 381 -13.13 -5.60 -13.13
C PHE A 381 -14.16 -6.43 -12.36
N PRO A 382 -13.90 -6.83 -11.10
CA PRO A 382 -14.87 -7.53 -10.28
C PRO A 382 -16.11 -6.65 -10.01
N GLN A 383 -17.31 -7.18 -10.22
CA GLN A 383 -18.57 -6.46 -9.95
C GLN A 383 -19.39 -7.10 -8.80
N ARG A 384 -18.74 -7.93 -7.98
CA ARG A 384 -19.39 -8.63 -6.86
C ARG A 384 -18.95 -8.06 -5.52
N LEU A 385 -19.81 -8.19 -4.52
CA LEU A 385 -19.52 -7.84 -3.12
C LEU A 385 -19.18 -6.35 -2.93
N LEU A 386 -18.03 -6.01 -2.35
CA LEU A 386 -17.62 -4.61 -2.10
C LEU A 386 -16.95 -3.93 -3.29
N PHE A 387 -16.58 -4.67 -4.35
CA PHE A 387 -15.92 -4.11 -5.52
C PHE A 387 -16.74 -3.05 -6.31
N PRO A 388 -18.08 -3.04 -6.31
CA PRO A 388 -18.86 -1.94 -6.88
C PRO A 388 -18.67 -0.60 -6.15
N TYR A 389 -18.24 -0.63 -4.88
CA TYR A 389 -18.10 0.56 -4.03
C TYR A 389 -16.64 0.98 -3.86
N VAL A 390 -15.73 0.01 -3.73
CA VAL A 390 -14.30 0.24 -3.46
C VAL A 390 -13.47 -0.52 -4.48
N GLN A 391 -12.47 0.14 -5.08
CA GLN A 391 -11.64 -0.48 -6.11
C GLN A 391 -10.87 -1.70 -5.60
N GLU A 392 -10.29 -1.59 -4.39
CA GLU A 392 -9.44 -2.62 -3.79
C GLU A 392 -9.91 -2.91 -2.35
N PRO A 393 -11.07 -3.57 -2.17
CA PRO A 393 -11.66 -3.77 -0.84
C PRO A 393 -10.79 -4.67 0.04
N HIS A 394 -10.00 -5.57 -0.55
CA HIS A 394 -9.04 -6.40 0.20
C HIS A 394 -7.90 -5.59 0.83
N TYR A 395 -7.45 -4.48 0.22
CA TYR A 395 -6.51 -3.55 0.85
C TYR A 395 -7.16 -2.78 2.01
N SER A 396 -8.45 -2.47 1.88
CA SER A 396 -9.21 -1.82 2.95
C SER A 396 -9.34 -2.73 4.17
N CYS A 397 -9.64 -4.02 3.96
CA CYS A 397 -9.65 -5.03 5.01
C CYS A 397 -8.28 -5.10 5.72
N GLU A 398 -7.19 -5.11 4.95
CA GLU A 398 -5.83 -5.16 5.52
C GLU A 398 -5.54 -3.97 6.43
N ILE A 399 -5.85 -2.74 5.98
CA ILE A 399 -5.70 -1.53 6.80
C ILE A 399 -6.53 -1.62 8.09
N VAL A 400 -7.81 -2.02 7.98
CA VAL A 400 -8.70 -2.14 9.14
C VAL A 400 -8.16 -3.15 10.16
N MET A 401 -7.61 -4.29 9.72
CA MET A 401 -6.99 -5.27 10.61
C MET A 401 -5.79 -4.70 11.37
N TYR A 402 -4.93 -3.91 10.72
CA TYR A 402 -3.82 -3.25 11.42
C TYR A 402 -4.28 -2.14 12.37
N VAL A 403 -5.36 -1.42 12.03
CA VAL A 403 -5.98 -0.45 12.94
C VAL A 403 -6.57 -1.15 14.16
N ILE A 404 -7.23 -2.30 13.97
CA ILE A 404 -7.75 -3.12 15.08
C ILE A 404 -6.59 -3.57 15.99
N ASN A 405 -5.49 -4.09 15.43
CA ASN A 405 -4.31 -4.47 16.21
C ASN A 405 -3.72 -3.28 16.98
N LEU A 406 -3.66 -2.08 16.38
CA LEU A 406 -3.22 -0.87 17.07
C LEU A 406 -4.16 -0.52 18.24
N MET A 407 -5.47 -0.64 18.05
CA MET A 407 -6.45 -0.41 19.11
C MET A 407 -6.33 -1.43 20.24
N GLU A 408 -6.08 -2.70 19.93
CA GLU A 408 -5.78 -3.73 20.94
C GLU A 408 -4.54 -3.36 21.76
N MET A 409 -3.46 -2.95 21.10
CA MET A 409 -2.24 -2.50 21.77
C MET A 409 -2.47 -1.25 22.64
N LEU A 410 -3.31 -0.32 22.18
CA LEU A 410 -3.70 0.87 22.94
C LEU A 410 -4.53 0.50 24.17
N VAL A 411 -5.51 -0.40 24.04
CA VAL A 411 -6.34 -0.88 25.16
C VAL A 411 -5.48 -1.57 26.21
N LEU A 412 -4.55 -2.45 25.78
CA LEU A 412 -3.58 -3.08 26.68
C LEU A 412 -2.71 -2.04 27.38
N PHE A 413 -2.15 -1.09 26.63
CA PHE A 413 -1.31 -0.03 27.18
C PHE A 413 -2.05 0.79 28.26
N LEU A 414 -3.25 1.27 27.95
CA LEU A 414 -4.07 2.07 28.87
C LEU A 414 -4.53 1.26 30.09
N SER A 415 -4.76 -0.05 29.95
CA SER A 415 -5.18 -0.92 31.05
C SER A 415 -4.04 -1.31 31.99
N LEU A 416 -2.80 -1.38 31.47
CA LEU A 416 -1.63 -1.86 32.22
C LEU A 416 -0.76 -0.75 32.79
N PHE A 417 -0.75 0.43 32.16
CA PHE A 417 -0.02 1.62 32.60
C PHE A 417 -0.99 2.74 32.96
N PRO A 418 -1.71 2.60 34.09
CA PRO A 418 -2.55 3.68 34.59
C PRO A 418 -1.66 4.90 34.81
N ARG A 419 -1.98 6.03 34.15
CA ARG A 419 -1.24 7.29 34.32
C ARG A 419 -1.10 7.55 35.81
N ARG A 420 0.12 7.67 36.31
CA ARG A 420 0.41 8.37 37.57
C ARG A 420 0.11 9.85 37.33
N MET A 421 -1.17 10.20 37.18
CA MET A 421 -1.58 11.59 37.17
C MET A 421 -1.28 12.12 38.57
N SER A 422 -0.18 12.87 38.62
CA SER A 422 0.18 13.82 39.66
C SER A 422 -1.03 14.18 40.50
N LEU A 423 -1.07 13.70 41.75
CA LEU A 423 -1.91 14.28 42.78
C LEU A 423 -1.50 15.75 42.90
N HIS A 424 -2.11 16.60 42.09
CA HIS A 424 -2.19 18.03 42.34
C HIS A 424 -3.31 18.22 43.35
N THR A 425 -3.08 17.72 44.56
CA THR A 425 -3.91 18.07 45.71
C THR A 425 -3.65 19.54 46.01
N SER A 426 -4.65 20.35 45.65
CA SER A 426 -4.86 21.73 46.07
C SER A 426 -4.29 22.01 47.46
N GLY A 427 -3.24 22.85 47.54
CA GLY A 427 -2.92 23.57 48.77
C GLY A 427 -1.45 23.62 49.19
N LYS A 428 -0.68 22.54 49.10
CA LYS A 428 0.75 22.55 49.46
C LYS A 428 1.54 21.64 48.54
N SER A 429 2.19 22.25 47.56
CA SER A 429 3.17 21.62 46.68
C SER A 429 4.45 21.28 47.46
N THR A 430 4.37 20.36 48.41
CA THR A 430 5.53 19.56 48.78
C THR A 430 5.79 18.63 47.60
N TYR A 431 6.58 19.12 46.65
CA TYR A 431 7.40 18.24 45.82
C TYR A 431 8.14 17.37 46.82
N ILE A 432 7.70 16.14 47.02
CA ILE A 432 8.61 15.09 47.46
C ILE A 432 9.34 14.79 46.16
N PRO A 433 10.56 15.33 45.92
CA PRO A 433 11.37 14.78 44.87
C PRO A 433 11.53 13.32 45.25
N ILE A 434 10.86 12.45 44.52
CA ILE A 434 11.27 11.05 44.45
C ILE A 434 12.65 11.16 43.81
N VAL A 435 13.66 11.38 44.64
CA VAL A 435 15.06 11.36 44.24
C VAL A 435 15.23 10.01 43.57
N PRO A 436 15.47 9.94 42.26
CA PRO A 436 15.71 8.68 41.58
C PRO A 436 17.09 8.21 42.05
N ARG A 437 17.12 7.59 43.23
CA ARG A 437 18.34 7.19 43.92
C ARG A 437 18.58 5.71 43.71
N GLU A 438 18.65 5.29 42.44
CA GLU A 438 19.32 4.06 42.05
C GLU A 438 20.09 4.26 40.73
N PRO A 439 21.32 3.71 40.62
CA PRO A 439 22.23 3.91 39.48
C PRO A 439 21.92 2.96 38.31
N PHE A 440 20.65 2.71 38.01
CA PHE A 440 20.27 1.95 36.82
C PHE A 440 20.15 2.92 35.64
N CYS A 441 20.76 2.57 34.49
CA CYS A 441 20.92 3.43 33.30
C CYS A 441 19.76 4.44 33.14
N PRO A 442 19.97 5.75 33.35
CA PRO A 442 18.92 6.76 33.44
C PRO A 442 18.17 7.03 32.12
N LEU A 443 18.47 6.28 31.06
CA LEU A 443 18.04 6.61 29.70
C LEU A 443 16.57 6.25 29.41
N PHE A 444 16.03 5.15 29.95
CA PHE A 444 14.66 4.71 29.61
C PHE A 444 13.91 4.14 30.81
N SER A 445 12.82 4.81 31.21
CA SER A 445 11.85 4.21 32.13
C SER A 445 11.07 3.08 31.46
N VAL A 446 10.51 2.17 32.25
CA VAL A 446 9.64 1.06 31.78
C VAL A 446 8.47 1.59 30.95
N GLU A 447 7.92 2.75 31.32
CA GLU A 447 6.87 3.44 30.57
C GLU A 447 7.35 3.89 29.18
N HIS A 448 8.58 4.40 29.06
CA HIS A 448 9.15 4.76 27.75
C HIS A 448 9.26 3.53 26.82
N ILE A 449 9.61 2.36 27.36
CA ILE A 449 9.67 1.12 26.58
C ILE A 449 8.27 0.72 26.09
N ALA A 450 7.25 0.82 26.94
CA ALA A 450 5.86 0.57 26.53
C ALA A 450 5.37 1.56 25.47
N TRP A 451 5.71 2.85 25.58
CA TRP A 451 5.44 3.86 24.55
C TRP A 451 6.14 3.57 23.24
N MET A 452 7.40 3.10 23.27
CA MET A 452 8.12 2.69 22.07
C MET A 452 7.43 1.51 21.37
N GLN A 453 6.85 0.58 22.12
CA GLN A 453 6.09 -0.53 21.55
C GLN A 453 4.78 -0.05 20.90
N LEU A 454 4.04 0.86 21.56
CA LEU A 454 2.84 1.45 20.97
C LEU A 454 3.15 2.30 19.73
N SER A 455 4.26 3.05 19.75
CA SER A 455 4.79 3.79 18.61
C SER A 455 5.12 2.86 17.44
N ALA A 456 5.76 1.72 17.71
CA ALA A 456 6.04 0.72 16.67
C ALA A 456 4.76 0.21 16.01
N ALA A 457 3.72 -0.14 16.79
CA ALA A 457 2.42 -0.55 16.27
C ALA A 457 1.75 0.55 15.42
N LEU A 458 1.84 1.82 15.84
CA LEU A 458 1.33 2.96 15.08
C LEU A 458 2.06 3.12 13.74
N LEU A 459 3.40 3.01 13.76
CA LEU A 459 4.23 3.13 12.57
C LEU A 459 3.96 1.98 11.57
N VAL A 460 3.68 0.76 12.04
CA VAL A 460 3.19 -0.35 11.19
C VAL A 460 1.89 0.05 10.50
N GLY A 461 0.92 0.58 11.26
CA GLY A 461 -0.36 1.02 10.72
C GLY A 461 -0.19 2.10 9.65
N LEU A 462 0.63 3.12 9.91
CA LEU A 462 0.94 4.19 8.97
C LEU A 462 1.68 3.68 7.73
N PHE A 463 2.65 2.77 7.91
CA PHE A 463 3.37 2.14 6.81
C PHE A 463 2.39 1.39 5.89
N THR A 464 1.54 0.53 6.46
CA THR A 464 0.56 -0.25 5.69
C THR A 464 -0.41 0.68 4.95
N LEU A 465 -0.89 1.73 5.63
CA LEU A 465 -1.77 2.74 5.04
C LEU A 465 -1.14 3.38 3.79
N CYS A 466 0.06 3.94 3.92
CA CYS A 466 0.74 4.62 2.83
C CYS A 466 1.14 3.65 1.70
N ASN A 467 1.62 2.45 2.04
CA ASN A 467 2.03 1.44 1.06
C ASN A 467 0.85 0.98 0.19
N LEU A 468 -0.31 0.72 0.81
CA LEU A 468 -1.51 0.28 0.11
C LEU A 468 -2.20 1.44 -0.61
N ALA A 469 -2.10 2.67 -0.11
CA ALA A 469 -2.55 3.86 -0.84
C ALA A 469 -1.80 4.05 -2.16
N ILE A 470 -0.46 3.99 -2.13
CA ILE A 470 0.37 4.07 -3.35
C ILE A 470 0.00 2.93 -4.30
N THR A 471 -0.07 1.70 -3.80
CA THR A 471 -0.39 0.52 -4.63
C THR A 471 -1.79 0.62 -5.25
N SER A 472 -2.77 1.13 -4.50
CA SER A 472 -4.13 1.39 -5.01
C SER A 472 -4.13 2.46 -6.11
N SER A 473 -3.33 3.52 -5.96
CA SER A 473 -3.17 4.55 -7.01
C SER A 473 -2.55 3.98 -8.29
N GLU A 474 -1.56 3.10 -8.18
CA GLU A 474 -0.94 2.41 -9.31
C GLU A 474 -1.95 1.52 -10.04
N HIS A 475 -2.80 0.82 -9.29
CA HIS A 475 -3.90 0.04 -9.86
C HIS A 475 -4.95 0.92 -10.56
N GLN A 476 -5.28 2.08 -9.98
CA GLN A 476 -6.21 3.02 -10.61
C GLN A 476 -5.66 3.52 -11.96
N MET A 477 -4.39 3.92 -11.98
CA MET A 477 -3.72 4.34 -13.21
C MET A 477 -3.69 3.24 -14.26
N PHE A 478 -3.47 1.99 -13.84
CA PHE A 478 -3.57 0.83 -14.72
C PHE A 478 -4.97 0.68 -15.33
N TRP A 479 -6.03 0.80 -14.52
CA TRP A 479 -7.40 0.68 -15.02
C TRP A 479 -7.79 1.83 -15.96
N LEU A 480 -7.39 3.06 -15.68
CA LEU A 480 -7.61 4.22 -16.55
C LEU A 480 -6.94 3.99 -17.91
N TYR A 481 -5.67 3.55 -17.89
CA TYR A 481 -4.93 3.22 -19.11
C TYR A 481 -5.61 2.09 -19.89
N LEU A 482 -6.01 1.02 -19.22
CA LEU A 482 -6.66 -0.13 -19.84
C LEU A 482 -7.99 0.27 -20.50
N ASN A 483 -8.81 1.05 -19.81
CA ASN A 483 -10.09 1.54 -20.34
C ASN A 483 -9.88 2.51 -21.52
N SER A 484 -8.87 3.38 -21.47
CA SER A 484 -8.52 4.24 -22.61
C SER A 484 -8.11 3.41 -23.83
N THR A 485 -7.29 2.38 -23.61
CA THR A 485 -6.82 1.47 -24.66
C THR A 485 -7.98 0.68 -25.27
N ARG A 486 -8.90 0.18 -24.45
CA ARG A 486 -10.16 -0.46 -24.89
C ARG A 486 -11.03 0.46 -25.72
N LYS A 487 -11.20 1.71 -25.30
CA LYS A 487 -11.96 2.73 -26.04
C LYS A 487 -11.33 2.99 -27.41
N PHE A 488 -10.01 3.18 -27.47
CA PHE A 488 -9.28 3.40 -28.71
C PHE A 488 -9.46 2.23 -29.69
N VAL A 489 -9.28 0.99 -29.23
CA VAL A 489 -9.45 -0.20 -30.07
C VAL A 489 -10.90 -0.35 -30.53
N ARG A 490 -11.90 -0.05 -29.68
CA ARG A 490 -13.30 -0.03 -30.09
C ARG A 490 -13.53 0.96 -31.23
N CYS A 491 -13.00 2.17 -31.13
CA CYS A 491 -13.11 3.19 -32.17
C CYS A 491 -12.47 2.71 -33.49
N ALA A 492 -11.27 2.12 -33.44
CA ALA A 492 -10.60 1.60 -34.63
C ALA A 492 -11.39 0.45 -35.30
N ILE A 493 -11.94 -0.46 -34.51
CA ILE A 493 -12.77 -1.56 -35.04
C ILE A 493 -14.07 -1.02 -35.65
N ASN A 494 -14.70 -0.04 -35.03
CA ASN A 494 -15.89 0.60 -35.59
C ASN A 494 -15.57 1.31 -36.91
N GLN A 495 -14.47 2.05 -37.01
CA GLN A 495 -14.03 2.67 -38.26
C GLN A 495 -13.78 1.64 -39.38
N LEU A 496 -13.11 0.52 -39.06
CA LEU A 496 -12.90 -0.57 -40.04
C LEU A 496 -14.23 -1.22 -40.46
N ARG A 497 -15.17 -1.35 -39.53
CA ARG A 497 -16.52 -1.87 -39.83
C ARG A 497 -17.27 -0.93 -40.77
N ASP A 498 -17.23 0.37 -40.48
CA ASP A 498 -17.91 1.39 -41.29
C ASP A 498 -17.32 1.45 -42.70
N ALA A 499 -15.99 1.42 -42.83
CA ALA A 499 -15.30 1.35 -44.12
C ALA A 499 -15.67 0.09 -44.92
N LYS A 500 -15.84 -1.04 -44.23
CA LYS A 500 -16.22 -2.31 -44.86
C LYS A 500 -17.69 -2.37 -45.27
N GLN A 501 -18.57 -1.66 -44.58
CA GLN A 501 -19.98 -1.53 -44.97
C GLN A 501 -20.15 -0.65 -46.22
N GLN A 502 -19.24 0.28 -46.46
CA GLN A 502 -19.22 1.09 -47.67
C GLN A 502 -18.75 0.30 -48.91
N THR A 503 -18.15 -0.88 -48.73
CA THR A 503 -17.78 -1.76 -49.83
C THR A 503 -18.97 -2.69 -50.16
N PRO A 504 -19.56 -2.63 -51.37
CA PRO A 504 -20.70 -3.46 -51.75
C PRO A 504 -20.31 -4.94 -51.64
N ARG A 505 -21.05 -5.73 -50.85
CA ARG A 505 -20.62 -7.07 -50.41
C ARG A 505 -21.61 -8.17 -50.78
N GLN A 506 -21.04 -9.28 -51.27
CA GLN A 506 -21.72 -10.46 -51.82
C GLN A 506 -21.87 -11.64 -50.84
N ASP A 507 -21.49 -11.54 -49.55
CA ASP A 507 -21.69 -12.63 -48.57
C ASP A 507 -21.89 -12.11 -47.13
N THR A 508 -23.06 -12.38 -46.54
CA THR A 508 -23.54 -11.74 -45.28
C THR A 508 -23.52 -12.63 -44.03
N LEU A 509 -23.40 -13.95 -44.12
CA LEU A 509 -23.82 -14.81 -42.98
C LEU A 509 -22.81 -15.01 -41.82
N SER A 510 -21.51 -14.73 -41.95
CA SER A 510 -20.52 -15.03 -40.88
C SER A 510 -20.12 -13.85 -39.98
N CYS A 511 -20.65 -12.65 -40.21
CA CYS A 511 -20.13 -11.43 -39.57
C CYS A 511 -20.65 -11.17 -38.13
N ASP A 512 -21.79 -11.74 -37.74
CA ASP A 512 -22.47 -11.34 -36.49
C ASP A 512 -21.82 -11.87 -35.21
N LYS A 513 -21.26 -13.09 -35.23
CA LYS A 513 -20.66 -13.70 -34.02
C LYS A 513 -19.36 -13.00 -33.59
N SER A 514 -18.56 -12.53 -34.55
CA SER A 514 -17.31 -11.80 -34.25
C SER A 514 -17.58 -10.41 -33.69
N SER A 515 -18.64 -9.75 -34.18
CA SER A 515 -19.07 -8.43 -33.71
C SER A 515 -19.41 -8.41 -32.21
N LYS A 516 -20.25 -9.36 -31.76
CA LYS A 516 -20.66 -9.47 -30.34
C LYS A 516 -19.48 -9.75 -29.41
N THR A 517 -18.55 -10.58 -29.86
CA THR A 517 -17.33 -10.92 -29.09
C THR A 517 -16.45 -9.68 -28.91
N VAL A 518 -16.20 -8.93 -29.99
CA VAL A 518 -15.41 -7.69 -29.95
C VAL A 518 -16.04 -6.63 -29.06
N GLU A 519 -17.36 -6.46 -29.14
CA GLU A 519 -18.08 -5.51 -28.30
C GLU A 519 -17.92 -5.85 -26.82
N LYS A 520 -18.07 -7.12 -26.46
CA LYS A 520 -17.88 -7.61 -25.08
C LYS A 520 -16.43 -7.41 -24.57
N PHE A 521 -15.42 -7.58 -25.42
CA PHE A 521 -14.00 -7.38 -25.03
C PHE A 521 -13.60 -5.92 -24.94
N THR A 522 -14.20 -5.08 -25.77
CA THR A 522 -13.88 -3.67 -25.78
C THR A 522 -14.69 -2.89 -24.76
N GLN A 523 -15.80 -3.40 -24.23
CA GLN A 523 -16.68 -2.73 -23.26
C GLN A 523 -15.87 -2.06 -22.11
N ASN A 524 -16.19 -0.80 -21.82
CA ASN A 524 -15.52 -0.06 -20.75
C ASN A 524 -15.96 -0.68 -19.42
N GLU A 525 -15.00 -1.02 -18.58
CA GLU A 525 -15.31 -1.51 -17.24
C GLU A 525 -15.63 -0.30 -16.35
N ALA A 526 -16.77 -0.35 -15.67
CA ALA A 526 -17.16 0.66 -14.68
C ALA A 526 -16.32 0.46 -13.42
N VAL A 527 -15.18 1.14 -13.36
CA VAL A 527 -14.31 1.15 -12.17
C VAL A 527 -14.85 2.19 -11.20
N PRO A 528 -15.12 1.85 -9.93
CA PRO A 528 -15.62 2.79 -8.94
C PRO A 528 -14.65 3.97 -8.81
N LYS A 529 -15.22 5.18 -8.69
CA LYS A 529 -14.43 6.40 -8.49
C LYS A 529 -13.93 6.55 -7.06
N TRP A 530 -14.51 5.81 -6.11
CA TRP A 530 -14.20 5.96 -4.70
C TRP A 530 -12.77 5.52 -4.42
N ARG A 531 -11.96 6.49 -4.00
CA ARG A 531 -10.58 6.29 -3.56
C ARG A 531 -10.63 6.03 -2.07
N LEU A 532 -10.00 4.97 -1.60
CA LEU A 532 -9.77 4.79 -0.16
C LEU A 532 -8.97 5.98 0.41
N PHE A 533 -8.15 6.63 -0.44
CA PHE A 533 -7.38 7.81 -0.11
C PHE A 533 -7.49 8.87 -1.20
N THR A 534 -8.54 9.69 -1.16
CA THR A 534 -8.65 10.85 -2.05
C THR A 534 -7.56 11.89 -1.79
N PHE A 535 -6.95 11.88 -0.60
CA PHE A 535 -6.04 12.93 -0.10
C PHE A 535 -4.55 12.72 -0.39
N ILE A 536 -4.12 11.57 -0.93
CA ILE A 536 -2.69 11.26 -1.10
C ILE A 536 -2.12 11.73 -2.46
N TYR A 537 -2.90 12.41 -3.31
CA TYR A 537 -2.41 12.97 -4.58
C TYR A 537 -3.10 14.27 -4.97
#